data_AF-A0A9W6VAM4-F1
#
_entry.id   AF-A0A9W6VAM4-F1
#
_cell.length_a   1.000
_cell.length_b   1.000
_cell.length_c   1.000
_cell.angle_alpha   90.00
_cell.angle_beta   90.00
_cell.angle_gamma   90.00
#
_symmetry.space_group_name_H-M   'P 1'
#
loop_
_entity.id
_entity.type
_entity.pdbx_description
1 polymer ?
#
loop_
_entity_poly.entity_id
_entity_poly.type
_entity_poly.pdbx_seq_one_letter_code
_entity_poly.pdbx_strand_id
1 'polypeptide(L)'
;MTTEDLTRPPGNSNWVRNLVETLVAQREPLAEGAARAPKLVPQFWAGTTADRVEARMRAEGDAWQAVLEVHDEVVRRAEGHNTFVHELPHLWHPADRAERARYAQLWTGAAVDVREVLLRAAAALDSIAPQRARGPVDQAVTPIWGVAASSIEPVPDWPVQDPDPPYQHEQRRTSINGHVFEYRRRLVEQERLFEQLLVGPRSARVRWQH
;
A
#
# COMPACT_ATOMS: atom_id res chain seq x y z
N MET A 1 -1.79 -12.18 26.86
CA MET A 1 -0.58 -13.01 26.72
C MET A 1 -0.17 -13.45 28.11
N THR A 2 -0.34 -14.72 28.44
CA THR A 2 0.30 -15.32 29.62
C THR A 2 1.81 -15.35 29.39
N THR A 3 2.59 -15.11 30.43
CA THR A 3 4.05 -14.91 30.45
C THR A 3 4.89 -16.14 30.02
N GLU A 4 4.24 -17.18 29.48
CA GLU A 4 4.79 -18.54 29.42
C GLU A 4 5.55 -18.89 28.14
N ASP A 5 5.33 -18.19 27.03
CA ASP A 5 6.05 -18.52 25.78
C ASP A 5 6.97 -17.39 25.30
N LEU A 6 8.05 -17.16 26.06
CA LEU A 6 9.19 -16.32 25.63
C LEU A 6 10.20 -17.09 24.76
N THR A 7 9.83 -18.27 24.25
CA THR A 7 10.73 -19.09 23.43
C THR A 7 10.85 -18.54 22.01
N ARG A 8 9.90 -17.71 21.57
CA ARG A 8 9.88 -17.10 20.23
C ARG A 8 9.61 -15.60 20.33
N PRO A 9 10.18 -14.79 19.43
CA PRO A 9 9.83 -13.38 19.32
C PRO A 9 8.34 -13.23 18.94
N PRO A 10 7.62 -12.26 19.52
CA PRO A 10 6.23 -11.99 19.16
C PRO A 10 6.10 -11.40 17.75
N GLY A 11 4.92 -11.61 17.16
CA GLY A 11 4.53 -11.04 15.87
C GLY A 11 4.77 -11.95 14.67
N ASN A 12 4.15 -11.58 13.55
CA ASN A 12 4.33 -12.26 12.26
C ASN A 12 4.96 -11.26 11.28
N SER A 13 6.28 -11.33 11.14
CA SER A 13 7.06 -10.42 10.28
C SER A 13 6.60 -10.44 8.82
N ASN A 14 6.17 -11.60 8.32
CA ASN A 14 5.65 -11.71 6.95
C ASN A 14 4.36 -10.92 6.76
N TRP A 15 3.46 -10.92 7.75
CA TRP A 15 2.22 -10.14 7.67
C TRP A 15 2.49 -8.64 7.70
N VAL A 16 3.37 -8.17 8.59
CA VAL A 16 3.73 -6.75 8.69
C VAL A 16 4.42 -6.30 7.41
N ARG A 17 5.34 -7.11 6.85
CA ARG A 17 5.98 -6.84 5.57
C ARG A 17 4.97 -6.73 4.43
N ASN A 18 4.08 -7.71 4.28
CA ASN A 18 3.09 -7.72 3.20
C ASN A 18 2.15 -6.50 3.28
N LEU A 19 1.78 -6.08 4.50
CA LEU A 19 1.00 -4.86 4.72
C LEU A 19 1.76 -3.62 4.23
N VAL A 20 3.03 -3.46 4.64
CA VAL A 20 3.87 -2.33 4.22
C VAL A 20 4.06 -2.31 2.71
N GLU A 21 4.39 -3.44 2.09
CA GLU A 21 4.55 -3.54 0.63
C GLU A 21 3.27 -3.11 -0.10
N THR A 22 2.10 -3.52 0.40
CA THR A 22 0.80 -3.14 -0.16
C THR A 22 0.55 -1.64 -0.02
N LEU A 23 0.82 -1.06 1.15
CA LEU A 23 0.64 0.37 1.39
C LEU A 23 1.59 1.20 0.52
N VAL A 24 2.86 0.81 0.40
CA VAL A 24 3.83 1.49 -0.45
C VAL A 24 3.39 1.45 -1.91
N ALA A 25 2.91 0.29 -2.40
CA ALA A 25 2.44 0.14 -3.78
C ALA A 25 1.22 1.04 -4.11
N GLN A 26 0.40 1.37 -3.11
CA GLN A 26 -0.77 2.25 -3.28
C GLN A 26 -0.41 3.75 -3.31
N ARG A 27 0.80 4.13 -2.91
CA ARG A 27 1.17 5.55 -2.81
C ARG A 27 1.17 6.28 -4.16
N GLU A 28 1.78 5.66 -5.18
CA GLU A 28 1.86 6.24 -6.52
C GLU A 28 0.49 6.48 -7.16
N PRO A 29 -0.46 5.50 -7.21
CA PRO A 29 -1.77 5.75 -7.78
C PRO A 29 -2.58 6.79 -7.00
N LEU A 30 -2.43 6.88 -5.67
CA LEU A 30 -3.08 7.94 -4.87
C LEU A 30 -2.53 9.33 -5.23
N ALA A 31 -1.20 9.46 -5.32
CA ALA A 31 -0.55 10.71 -5.71
C ALA A 31 -0.91 11.13 -7.14
N GLU A 32 -1.00 10.17 -8.06
CA GLU A 32 -1.48 10.41 -9.41
C GLU A 32 -2.95 10.88 -9.43
N GLY A 33 -3.82 10.27 -8.63
CA GLY A 33 -5.21 10.69 -8.46
C GLY A 33 -5.33 12.15 -8.02
N ALA A 34 -4.58 12.53 -6.97
CA ALA A 34 -4.53 13.90 -6.47
C ALA A 34 -4.04 14.90 -7.53
N ALA A 35 -3.02 14.52 -8.32
CA ALA A 35 -2.45 15.38 -9.36
C ALA A 35 -3.33 15.51 -10.62
N ARG A 36 -4.15 14.49 -10.92
CA ARG A 36 -4.98 14.43 -12.12
C ARG A 36 -6.36 15.05 -11.92
N ALA A 37 -6.99 14.88 -10.74
CA ALA A 37 -8.37 15.33 -10.52
C ALA A 37 -8.62 16.81 -10.89
N PRO A 38 -7.77 17.79 -10.51
CA PRO A 38 -7.96 19.20 -10.89
C PRO A 38 -7.82 19.46 -12.39
N LYS A 39 -7.19 18.56 -13.14
CA LYS A 39 -6.89 18.70 -14.58
C LYS A 39 -8.00 18.14 -15.47
N LEU A 40 -9.03 17.51 -14.90
CA LEU A 40 -10.16 16.93 -15.63
C LEU A 40 -11.19 17.97 -16.09
N VAL A 41 -10.85 19.27 -16.03
CA VAL A 41 -11.71 20.37 -16.45
C VAL A 41 -11.70 20.49 -17.98
N PRO A 42 -12.86 20.42 -18.67
CA PRO A 42 -12.92 20.53 -20.13
C PRO A 42 -12.44 21.90 -20.64
N GLN A 43 -11.48 21.91 -21.56
CA GLN A 43 -10.76 23.11 -22.03
C GLN A 43 -11.59 24.13 -22.84
N PHE A 44 -12.85 23.82 -23.15
CA PHE A 44 -13.73 24.68 -23.97
C PHE A 44 -15.10 24.91 -23.33
N TRP A 45 -15.26 24.55 -22.06
CA TRP A 45 -16.47 24.86 -21.31
C TRP A 45 -16.37 26.24 -20.68
N ALA A 46 -17.42 27.04 -20.82
CA ALA A 46 -17.49 28.39 -20.28
C ALA A 46 -18.85 28.64 -19.60
N GLY A 47 -18.89 29.66 -18.76
CA GLY A 47 -20.07 30.06 -18.00
C GLY A 47 -20.22 29.32 -16.67
N THR A 48 -21.33 29.59 -15.98
CA THR A 48 -21.56 29.17 -14.59
C THR A 48 -21.46 27.65 -14.36
N THR A 49 -21.79 26.83 -15.35
CA THR A 49 -21.62 25.38 -15.28
C THR A 49 -20.15 24.98 -15.27
N ALA A 50 -19.31 25.64 -16.07
CA ALA A 50 -17.88 25.39 -16.10
C ALA A 50 -17.24 25.75 -14.75
N ASP A 51 -17.61 26.91 -14.18
CA ASP A 51 -17.13 27.34 -12.86
C ASP A 51 -17.45 26.33 -11.76
N ARG A 52 -18.67 25.75 -11.79
CA ARG A 52 -19.10 24.71 -10.84
C ARG A 52 -18.31 23.42 -11.01
N VAL A 53 -18.05 22.99 -12.24
CA VAL A 53 -17.26 21.79 -12.53
C VAL A 53 -15.82 21.99 -12.07
N GLU A 54 -15.23 23.15 -12.35
CA GLU A 54 -13.88 23.49 -11.92
C GLU A 54 -13.77 23.49 -10.39
N ALA A 55 -14.69 24.18 -9.69
CA ALA A 55 -14.75 24.17 -8.24
C ALA A 55 -14.87 22.75 -7.67
N ARG A 56 -15.67 21.89 -8.32
CA ARG A 56 -15.83 20.49 -7.94
C ARG A 56 -14.54 19.69 -8.15
N MET A 57 -13.86 19.84 -9.29
CA MET A 57 -12.62 19.12 -9.58
C MET A 57 -11.49 19.55 -8.65
N ARG A 58 -11.42 20.84 -8.27
CA ARG A 58 -10.49 21.31 -7.23
C ARG A 58 -10.79 20.66 -5.88
N ALA A 59 -12.04 20.70 -5.43
CA ALA A 59 -12.44 20.08 -4.16
C ALA A 59 -12.19 18.56 -4.13
N GLU A 60 -12.35 17.88 -5.27
CA GLU A 60 -12.01 16.47 -5.39
C GLU A 60 -10.48 16.27 -5.29
N GLY A 61 -9.68 17.08 -5.99
CA GLY A 61 -8.22 17.07 -5.86
C GLY A 61 -7.74 17.28 -4.41
N ASP A 62 -8.33 18.23 -3.69
CA ASP A 62 -8.04 18.47 -2.27
C ASP A 62 -8.39 17.24 -1.41
N ALA A 63 -9.50 16.56 -1.69
CA ALA A 63 -9.87 15.33 -0.99
C ALA A 63 -8.87 14.19 -1.25
N TRP A 64 -8.43 14.00 -2.50
CA TRP A 64 -7.39 13.02 -2.84
C TRP A 64 -6.06 13.34 -2.17
N GLN A 65 -5.70 14.61 -2.08
CA GLN A 65 -4.50 15.06 -1.37
C GLN A 65 -4.59 14.74 0.12
N ALA A 66 -5.74 14.98 0.76
CA ALA A 66 -5.97 14.62 2.16
C ALA A 66 -5.89 13.10 2.38
N VAL A 67 -6.42 12.28 1.48
CA VAL A 67 -6.27 10.81 1.53
C VAL A 67 -4.80 10.41 1.44
N LEU A 68 -4.04 11.01 0.54
CA LEU A 68 -2.60 10.73 0.38
C LEU A 68 -1.82 11.09 1.65
N GLU A 69 -2.14 12.19 2.31
CA GLU A 69 -1.49 12.59 3.57
C GLU A 69 -1.73 11.58 4.70
N VAL A 70 -2.99 11.13 4.84
CA VAL A 70 -3.33 10.07 5.81
C VAL A 70 -2.61 8.77 5.47
N HIS A 71 -2.54 8.43 4.18
CA HIS A 71 -1.84 7.25 3.69
C HIS A 71 -0.33 7.29 4.00
N ASP A 72 0.33 8.42 3.74
CA ASP A 72 1.76 8.63 4.01
C ASP A 72 2.08 8.55 5.52
N GLU A 73 1.16 8.97 6.39
CA GLU A 73 1.28 8.76 7.85
C GLU A 73 1.24 7.28 8.22
N VAL A 74 0.27 6.54 7.67
CA VAL A 74 0.11 5.09 7.92
C VAL A 74 1.33 4.31 7.42
N VAL A 75 1.80 4.58 6.19
CA VAL A 75 3.01 3.97 5.61
C VAL A 75 4.20 4.16 6.55
N ARG A 76 4.49 5.41 6.94
CA ARG A 76 5.63 5.73 7.81
C ARG A 76 5.56 5.01 9.16
N ARG A 77 4.36 4.90 9.76
CA ARG A 77 4.21 4.18 11.03
C ARG A 77 4.37 2.67 10.86
N ALA A 78 3.81 2.11 9.79
CA ALA A 78 3.89 0.70 9.48
C ALA A 78 5.32 0.26 9.13
N GLU A 79 6.07 1.07 8.36
CA GLU A 79 7.49 0.85 8.06
C GLU A 79 8.35 0.83 9.33
N GLY A 80 8.16 1.79 10.23
CA GLY A 80 8.86 1.80 11.52
C GLY A 80 8.60 0.54 12.35
N HIS A 81 7.35 0.07 12.38
CA HIS A 81 7.01 -1.18 13.05
C HIS A 81 7.58 -2.42 12.34
N ASN A 82 7.59 -2.42 11.00
CA ASN A 82 8.18 -3.48 10.20
C ASN A 82 9.67 -3.64 10.50
N THR A 83 10.43 -2.54 10.53
CA THR A 83 11.84 -2.55 10.93
C THR A 83 12.02 -3.15 12.33
N PHE A 84 11.21 -2.71 13.30
CA PHE A 84 11.28 -3.26 14.65
C PHE A 84 11.00 -4.77 14.69
N VAL A 85 9.96 -5.25 14.02
CA VAL A 85 9.61 -6.68 13.97
C VAL A 85 10.64 -7.50 13.19
N HIS A 86 11.28 -6.89 12.18
CA HIS A 86 12.35 -7.52 11.41
C HIS A 86 13.62 -7.72 12.25
N GLU A 87 13.99 -6.73 13.07
CA GLU A 87 15.17 -6.79 13.94
C GLU A 87 14.97 -7.64 15.19
N LEU A 88 13.71 -7.80 15.63
CA LEU A 88 13.39 -8.46 16.90
C LEU A 88 13.97 -9.88 17.03
N PRO A 89 13.93 -10.77 16.03
CA PRO A 89 14.56 -12.09 16.12
C PRO A 89 16.08 -12.03 16.36
N HIS A 90 16.78 -11.06 15.77
CA HIS A 90 18.23 -10.88 15.95
C HIS A 90 18.57 -10.46 17.38
N LEU A 91 17.71 -9.65 18.00
CA LEU A 91 17.82 -9.24 19.39
C LEU A 91 17.35 -10.34 20.37
N TRP A 92 16.41 -11.18 19.95
CA TRP A 92 15.75 -12.17 20.81
C TRP A 92 16.66 -13.35 21.19
N HIS A 93 17.43 -13.86 20.24
CA HIS A 93 18.28 -15.05 20.44
C HIS A 93 19.37 -14.87 21.50
N PRO A 94 20.17 -13.77 21.50
CA PRO A 94 21.20 -13.57 22.52
C PRO A 94 20.63 -13.12 23.87
N ALA A 95 19.40 -12.61 23.90
CA ALA A 95 18.80 -12.04 25.10
C ALA A 95 18.48 -13.07 26.19
N ASP A 96 18.65 -12.65 27.44
CA ASP A 96 18.19 -13.42 28.60
C ASP A 96 16.67 -13.31 28.79
N ARG A 97 16.13 -14.01 29.80
CA ARG A 97 14.68 -14.02 30.06
C ARG A 97 14.13 -12.64 30.41
N ALA A 98 14.86 -11.83 31.18
CA ALA A 98 14.41 -10.51 31.59
C ALA A 98 14.40 -9.54 30.41
N GLU A 99 15.41 -9.62 29.55
CA GLU A 99 15.52 -8.82 28.35
C GLU A 99 14.47 -9.22 27.30
N ARG A 100 14.21 -10.52 27.09
CA ARG A 100 13.08 -10.97 26.24
C ARG A 100 11.73 -10.46 26.75
N ALA A 101 11.52 -10.43 28.07
CA ALA A 101 10.32 -9.84 28.65
C ALA A 101 10.21 -8.34 28.36
N ARG A 102 11.33 -7.59 28.44
CA ARG A 102 11.37 -6.18 28.04
C ARG A 102 11.07 -5.99 26.56
N TYR A 103 11.64 -6.82 25.68
CA TYR A 103 11.34 -6.77 24.25
C TYR A 103 9.88 -7.09 23.94
N ALA A 104 9.27 -8.05 24.63
CA ALA A 104 7.83 -8.34 24.50
C ALA A 104 6.95 -7.14 24.92
N GLN A 105 7.34 -6.42 25.97
CA GLN A 105 6.66 -5.20 26.40
C GLN A 105 6.79 -4.08 25.37
N LEU A 106 8.01 -3.86 24.83
CA LEU A 106 8.25 -2.87 23.78
C LEU A 106 7.46 -3.20 22.51
N TRP A 107 7.42 -4.48 22.11
CA TRP A 107 6.62 -4.92 20.99
C TRP A 107 5.12 -4.66 21.20
N THR A 108 4.62 -4.95 22.39
CA THR A 108 3.21 -4.71 22.74
C THR A 108 2.88 -3.22 22.68
N GLY A 109 3.74 -2.36 23.24
CA GLY A 109 3.58 -0.91 23.16
C GLY A 109 3.57 -0.41 21.71
N ALA A 110 4.56 -0.84 20.91
CA ALA A 110 4.63 -0.46 19.50
C ALA A 110 3.41 -0.93 18.70
N ALA A 111 2.89 -2.14 18.97
CA ALA A 111 1.69 -2.65 18.32
C ALA A 111 0.42 -1.86 18.71
N VAL A 112 0.30 -1.45 19.97
CA VAL A 112 -0.79 -0.56 20.42
C VAL A 112 -0.71 0.78 19.71
N ASP A 113 0.46 1.39 19.65
CA ASP A 113 0.61 2.69 18.97
C ASP A 113 0.27 2.61 17.48
N VAL A 114 0.72 1.55 16.78
CA VAL A 114 0.37 1.32 15.36
C VAL A 114 -1.14 1.17 15.20
N ARG A 115 -1.78 0.39 16.07
CA ARG A 115 -3.23 0.22 16.07
C ARG A 115 -3.95 1.57 16.26
N GLU A 116 -3.51 2.40 17.20
CA GLU A 116 -4.11 3.71 17.44
C GLU A 116 -3.97 4.64 16.23
N VAL A 117 -2.81 4.64 15.56
CA VAL A 117 -2.60 5.39 14.33
C VAL A 117 -3.54 4.88 13.22
N LEU A 118 -3.67 3.56 13.04
CA LEU A 118 -4.58 2.99 12.04
C LEU A 118 -6.05 3.35 12.31
N LEU A 119 -6.48 3.31 13.57
CA LEU A 119 -7.84 3.70 13.95
C LEU A 119 -8.09 5.19 13.70
N ARG A 120 -7.11 6.04 14.02
CA ARG A 120 -7.19 7.49 13.75
C ARG A 120 -7.22 7.78 12.25
N ALA A 121 -6.39 7.10 11.47
CA ALA A 121 -6.36 7.21 10.02
C ALA A 121 -7.70 6.77 9.40
N ALA A 122 -8.29 5.67 9.85
CA ALA A 122 -9.61 5.24 9.43
C ALA A 122 -10.68 6.30 9.71
N ALA A 123 -10.70 6.86 10.92
CA ALA A 123 -11.62 7.95 11.28
C ALA A 123 -11.39 9.22 10.44
N ALA A 124 -10.13 9.54 10.11
CA ALA A 124 -9.81 10.65 9.21
C ALA A 124 -10.33 10.41 7.80
N LEU A 125 -10.17 9.20 7.25
CA LEU A 125 -10.72 8.82 5.95
C LEU A 125 -12.25 8.88 5.94
N ASP A 126 -12.92 8.44 7.00
CA ASP A 126 -14.38 8.57 7.16
C ASP A 126 -14.84 10.03 7.14
N SER A 127 -14.01 10.95 7.63
CA SER A 127 -14.29 12.40 7.60
C SER A 127 -14.03 13.05 6.25
N ILE A 128 -13.09 12.51 5.46
CA ILE A 128 -12.78 12.97 4.09
C ILE A 128 -13.84 12.46 3.12
N ALA A 129 -14.34 11.24 3.32
CA ALA A 129 -15.42 10.67 2.52
C ALA A 129 -16.63 11.63 2.60
N PRO A 130 -16.99 12.31 1.50
CA PRO A 130 -18.15 13.16 1.53
C PRO A 130 -19.36 12.26 1.82
N GLN A 131 -20.28 12.71 2.68
CA GLN A 131 -21.54 12.03 3.01
C GLN A 131 -22.47 11.89 1.77
N ARG A 132 -22.00 11.29 0.67
CA ARG A 132 -22.67 11.17 -0.63
C ARG A 132 -23.64 9.98 -0.69
N ALA A 133 -23.82 9.22 0.40
CA ALA A 133 -24.63 8.00 0.41
C ALA A 133 -25.62 7.91 1.61
N ARG A 134 -26.12 9.05 2.13
CA ARG A 134 -27.29 9.05 3.04
C ARG A 134 -28.44 9.92 2.55
N GLY A 135 -28.48 10.22 1.26
CA GLY A 135 -29.73 10.61 0.58
C GLY A 135 -30.38 9.36 0.00
N PRO A 136 -31.72 9.25 -0.03
CA PRO A 136 -32.37 8.20 -0.80
C PRO A 136 -31.85 8.29 -2.25
N VAL A 137 -31.48 7.14 -2.82
CA VAL A 137 -31.12 7.02 -4.24
C VAL A 137 -32.41 7.15 -5.05
N ASP A 138 -33.02 8.33 -5.02
CA ASP A 138 -34.14 8.71 -5.87
C ASP A 138 -33.62 9.71 -6.90
N GLN A 139 -33.08 9.15 -7.98
CA GLN A 139 -33.37 9.50 -9.37
C GLN A 139 -32.22 9.01 -10.24
N ALA A 140 -32.51 7.94 -10.98
CA ALA A 140 -31.75 7.51 -12.13
C ALA A 140 -31.63 8.68 -13.12
N VAL A 141 -30.47 9.33 -13.17
CA VAL A 141 -30.04 10.03 -14.38
C VAL A 141 -29.42 8.96 -15.26
N THR A 142 -30.25 8.32 -16.08
CA THR A 142 -29.80 7.42 -17.13
C THR A 142 -28.97 8.24 -18.13
N PRO A 143 -27.67 7.98 -18.30
CA PRO A 143 -26.92 8.64 -19.36
C PRO A 143 -27.44 8.12 -20.71
N ILE A 144 -27.92 9.02 -21.56
CA ILE A 144 -28.36 8.71 -22.93
C ILE A 144 -27.13 8.39 -23.77
N TRP A 145 -26.63 7.16 -23.68
CA TRP A 145 -25.76 6.58 -24.69
C TRP A 145 -26.58 5.56 -25.47
N GLY A 146 -27.03 5.99 -26.65
CA GLY A 146 -27.65 5.12 -27.64
C GLY A 146 -26.63 4.16 -28.24
N VAL A 147 -26.22 3.14 -27.47
CA VAL A 147 -25.59 1.94 -28.00
C VAL A 147 -26.57 0.82 -27.71
N ALA A 148 -27.14 0.25 -28.78
CA ALA A 148 -28.04 -0.89 -28.69
C ALA A 148 -27.41 -1.96 -27.79
N ALA A 149 -28.17 -2.43 -26.82
CA ALA A 149 -27.79 -3.53 -25.96
C ALA A 149 -27.49 -4.75 -26.82
N SER A 150 -26.22 -5.02 -27.09
CA SER A 150 -25.79 -6.37 -27.45
C SER A 150 -26.08 -7.23 -26.23
N SER A 151 -26.94 -8.22 -26.43
CA SER A 151 -27.27 -9.28 -25.50
C SER A 151 -26.00 -9.86 -24.89
N ILE A 152 -25.71 -9.49 -23.64
CA ILE A 152 -24.73 -10.18 -22.81
C ILE A 152 -25.38 -11.52 -22.46
N GLU A 153 -24.87 -12.62 -23.02
CA GLU A 153 -25.25 -13.95 -22.57
C GLU A 153 -24.97 -14.09 -21.07
N PRO A 154 -25.86 -14.74 -20.31
CA PRO A 154 -25.62 -14.98 -18.90
C PRO A 154 -24.34 -15.78 -18.72
N VAL A 155 -23.43 -15.26 -17.88
CA VAL A 155 -22.21 -15.95 -17.48
C VAL A 155 -22.62 -17.31 -16.88
N PRO A 156 -22.09 -18.44 -17.35
CA PRO A 156 -22.42 -19.74 -16.79
C PRO A 156 -22.00 -19.83 -15.33
N ASP A 157 -22.85 -20.46 -14.50
CA ASP A 157 -22.59 -20.70 -13.09
C ASP A 157 -21.26 -21.44 -12.91
N TRP A 158 -20.27 -20.73 -12.34
CA TRP A 158 -19.04 -21.35 -11.92
C TRP A 158 -19.31 -22.18 -10.66
N PRO A 159 -18.89 -23.47 -10.60
CA PRO A 159 -19.04 -24.25 -9.39
C PRO A 159 -18.17 -23.60 -8.29
N VAL A 160 -18.82 -23.16 -7.21
CA VAL A 160 -18.14 -22.76 -5.98
C VAL A 160 -17.52 -24.02 -5.38
N GLN A 161 -16.21 -24.20 -5.54
CA GLN A 161 -15.44 -25.17 -4.76
C GLN A 161 -15.14 -24.56 -3.40
N ASP A 162 -15.59 -25.22 -2.33
CA ASP A 162 -15.12 -24.95 -0.97
C ASP A 162 -13.59 -25.13 -0.92
N PRO A 163 -12.86 -24.30 -0.14
CA PRO A 163 -11.41 -24.44 -0.02
C PRO A 163 -11.04 -25.81 0.56
N ASP A 164 -10.21 -26.55 -0.17
CA ASP A 164 -9.70 -27.85 0.26
C ASP A 164 -9.06 -27.80 1.66
N PRO A 165 -9.17 -28.88 2.46
CA PRO A 165 -8.47 -28.99 3.73
C PRO A 165 -6.94 -28.89 3.54
N PRO A 166 -6.20 -28.45 4.57
CA PRO A 166 -4.79 -28.11 4.43
C PRO A 166 -3.97 -29.28 3.90
N TYR A 167 -3.35 -29.06 2.74
CA TYR A 167 -2.40 -29.96 2.10
C TYR A 167 -1.29 -30.38 3.08
N GLN A 168 -1.21 -31.68 3.33
CA GLN A 168 -0.06 -32.29 4.00
C GLN A 168 1.12 -32.27 3.02
N HIS A 169 2.08 -31.38 3.24
CA HIS A 169 3.34 -31.40 2.49
C HIS A 169 4.22 -32.57 2.94
N GLU A 170 4.00 -33.74 2.34
CA GLU A 170 5.05 -34.75 2.23
C GLU A 170 6.09 -34.30 1.19
N GLN A 171 7.29 -34.00 1.69
CA GLN A 171 8.58 -34.24 1.06
C GLN A 171 8.70 -33.98 -0.47
N ARG A 172 8.94 -32.73 -0.86
CA ARG A 172 9.86 -32.43 -1.96
C ARG A 172 10.92 -31.42 -1.53
N ARG A 173 11.98 -31.95 -0.92
CA ARG A 173 13.27 -31.26 -0.80
C ARG A 173 13.89 -31.14 -2.20
N THR A 174 13.42 -30.17 -2.98
CA THR A 174 14.17 -29.69 -4.15
C THR A 174 14.79 -28.36 -3.75
N SER A 175 16.10 -28.42 -3.48
CA SER A 175 17.06 -27.34 -3.22
C SER A 175 16.53 -25.90 -3.20
N ILE A 176 16.08 -25.43 -2.03
CA ILE A 176 15.84 -24.02 -1.70
C ILE A 176 17.10 -23.16 -1.98
N ASN A 177 18.28 -23.78 -1.92
CA ASN A 177 19.55 -23.11 -2.22
C ASN A 177 19.66 -22.64 -3.68
N GLY A 178 18.98 -23.28 -4.64
CA GLY A 178 19.00 -22.86 -6.05
C GLY A 178 18.26 -21.54 -6.28
N HIS A 179 17.05 -21.42 -5.74
CA HIS A 179 16.23 -20.20 -5.90
C HIS A 179 16.77 -19.01 -5.09
N VAL A 180 17.37 -19.27 -3.92
CA VAL A 180 18.03 -18.22 -3.12
C VAL A 180 19.29 -17.70 -3.82
N PHE A 181 20.05 -18.57 -4.52
CA PHE A 181 21.21 -18.13 -5.31
C PHE A 181 20.81 -17.32 -6.55
N GLU A 182 19.76 -17.71 -7.27
CA GLU A 182 19.29 -16.93 -8.43
C GLU A 182 18.71 -15.57 -8.03
N TYR A 183 18.00 -15.51 -6.90
CA TYR A 183 17.47 -14.25 -6.37
C TYR A 183 18.60 -13.30 -5.94
N ARG A 184 19.61 -13.81 -5.22
CA ARG A 184 20.76 -12.99 -4.78
C ARG A 184 21.61 -12.52 -5.96
N ARG A 185 21.75 -13.34 -7.01
CA ARG A 185 22.45 -12.95 -8.24
C ARG A 185 21.71 -11.84 -9.00
N ARG A 186 20.38 -11.91 -9.12
CA ARG A 186 19.56 -10.85 -9.74
C ARG A 186 19.66 -9.52 -8.99
N LEU A 187 19.68 -9.57 -7.65
CA LEU A 187 19.77 -8.36 -6.83
C LEU A 187 21.11 -7.64 -7.04
N VAL A 188 22.22 -8.39 -7.08
CA VAL A 188 23.57 -7.84 -7.32
C VAL A 188 23.72 -7.31 -8.75
N GLU A 189 23.10 -7.97 -9.76
CA GLU A 189 23.07 -7.46 -11.13
C GLU A 189 22.24 -6.17 -11.25
N GLN A 190 21.13 -6.04 -10.50
CA GLN A 190 20.33 -4.80 -10.43
C GLN A 190 21.04 -3.65 -9.71
N GLU A 191 21.68 -3.90 -8.57
CA GLU A 191 22.45 -2.88 -7.85
C GLU A 191 23.63 -2.35 -8.68
N ARG A 192 24.29 -3.23 -9.44
CA ARG A 192 25.39 -2.85 -10.33
C ARG A 192 24.93 -2.01 -11.53
N LEU A 193 23.74 -2.28 -12.06
CA LEU A 193 23.09 -1.45 -13.09
C LEU A 193 22.68 -0.08 -12.53
N PHE A 194 22.24 -0.03 -11.28
CA PHE A 194 21.87 1.20 -10.59
C PHE A 194 23.08 2.11 -10.34
N GLU A 195 24.22 1.56 -9.92
CA GLU A 195 25.47 2.33 -9.80
C GLU A 195 26.01 2.81 -11.16
N GLN A 196 25.88 2.01 -12.22
CA GLN A 196 26.27 2.43 -13.57
C GLN A 196 25.37 3.54 -14.15
N LEU A 197 24.10 3.57 -13.77
CA LEU A 197 23.16 4.63 -14.16
C LEU A 197 23.36 5.93 -13.36
N LEU A 198 23.77 5.82 -12.09
CA LEU A 198 24.06 6.97 -11.24
C LEU A 198 25.44 7.59 -11.49
N VAL A 199 26.40 6.83 -12.01
CA VAL A 199 27.68 7.32 -12.50
C VAL A 199 27.63 7.46 -14.04
N GLY A 200 26.67 8.22 -14.54
CA GLY A 200 26.72 8.73 -15.92
C GLY A 200 27.97 9.61 -16.12
N PRO A 201 28.61 9.61 -17.31
CA PRO A 201 29.95 10.15 -17.50
C PRO A 201 30.00 11.66 -17.24
N ARG A 202 30.59 12.05 -16.10
CA ARG A 202 30.90 13.43 -15.71
C ARG A 202 32.05 14.07 -16.51
N SER A 203 32.23 13.71 -17.77
CA SER A 203 33.28 14.29 -18.61
C SER A 203 32.92 14.29 -20.10
N ALA A 204 31.94 15.09 -20.49
CA ALA A 204 31.89 15.65 -21.83
C ALA A 204 31.40 17.11 -21.74
N ARG A 205 32.33 18.02 -22.03
CA ARG A 205 32.23 19.48 -21.93
C ARG A 205 31.11 20.02 -22.83
N VAL A 206 30.16 20.76 -22.27
CA VAL A 206 29.35 21.73 -23.03
C VAL A 206 29.94 23.11 -22.74
N ARG A 207 30.69 23.66 -23.70
CA ARG A 207 31.09 25.07 -23.74
C ARG A 207 29.87 25.88 -24.17
N TRP A 208 29.47 26.86 -23.37
CA TRP A 208 28.64 27.96 -23.85
C TRP A 208 29.57 28.98 -24.51
N GLN A 209 29.43 29.17 -25.83
CA GLN A 209 29.98 30.32 -26.55
C GLN A 209 28.90 31.39 -26.62
N HIS A 210 29.26 32.61 -26.19
CA HIS A 210 28.69 33.85 -26.71
C HIS A 210 29.41 34.21 -28.00
#